data_AF-A0A2D1SNH3-F1
#
_entry.id   AF-A0A2D1SNH3-F1
#
_cell.length_a   1.000
_cell.length_b   1.000
_cell.length_c   1.000
_cell.angle_alpha   90.00
_cell.angle_beta   90.00
_cell.angle_gamma   90.00
#
_symmetry.space_group_name_H-M   'P 1'
#
loop_
_entity.id
_entity.type
_entity.pdbx_description
1 polymer ?
#
loop_
_entity_poly.entity_id
_entity_poly.type
_entity_poly.pdbx_seq_one_letter_code
_entity_poly.pdbx_strand_id
1 'polypeptide(L)'
;MEKFVPYFWKIIWVIGLIIFVNFSLDFENQMKQTASTEFNVIPVLWFDVIHPILFGFYLSFIFVKKWSVKMNASLFWCVAIPCLVLLCGYPLLATLSNLDFIPDKMHSLPISTWAFKAFMSYSYVFGIIAGLTLILSFFSTHPTKSKKMNSR
;
A
#
# COMPACT_ATOMS: atom_id res chain seq x y z
N MET A 1 19.35 29.29 -16.79
CA MET A 1 19.61 27.88 -16.40
C MET A 1 18.51 27.30 -15.49
N GLU A 2 17.29 27.83 -15.49
CA GLU A 2 16.23 27.40 -14.54
C GLU A 2 15.39 26.19 -15.01
N LYS A 3 15.52 25.78 -16.27
CA LYS A 3 14.76 24.64 -16.83
C LYS A 3 15.37 23.27 -16.51
N PHE A 4 16.62 23.20 -16.05
CA PHE A 4 17.31 21.94 -15.73
C PHE A 4 17.01 21.44 -14.32
N VAL A 5 16.77 22.34 -13.35
CA VAL A 5 16.43 22.01 -11.96
C VAL A 5 15.25 21.04 -11.84
N PRO A 6 14.09 21.24 -12.52
CA PRO A 6 12.99 20.30 -12.43
C PRO A 6 13.27 18.95 -13.09
N TYR A 7 14.20 18.89 -14.05
CA TYR A 7 14.59 17.64 -14.71
C TYR A 7 15.53 16.81 -13.84
N PHE A 8 16.56 17.44 -13.25
CA PHE A 8 17.45 16.80 -12.27
C PHE A 8 16.68 16.30 -11.05
N TRP A 9 15.68 17.04 -10.60
CA TRP A 9 14.82 16.60 -9.50
C TRP A 9 14.04 15.32 -9.85
N LYS A 10 13.58 15.16 -11.09
CA LYS A 10 12.92 13.90 -11.51
C LYS A 10 13.92 12.74 -11.57
N ILE A 11 15.15 13.00 -12.01
CA ILE A 11 16.20 11.97 -12.06
C ILE A 11 16.57 11.50 -10.65
N ILE A 12 16.68 12.39 -9.66
CA ILE A 12 16.97 12.00 -8.27
C ILE A 12 15.90 11.05 -7.72
N TRP A 13 14.63 11.29 -8.07
CA TRP A 13 13.51 10.43 -7.72
C TRP A 13 13.58 9.06 -8.40
N VAL A 14 13.99 8.99 -9.67
CA VAL A 14 14.19 7.69 -10.35
C VAL A 14 15.34 6.91 -9.72
N ILE A 15 16.44 7.58 -9.39
CA ILE A 15 17.59 6.94 -8.72
C ILE A 15 17.18 6.43 -7.34
N GLY A 16 16.44 7.24 -6.56
CA GLY A 16 15.92 6.82 -5.26
C GLY A 16 14.99 5.59 -5.37
N LEU A 17 14.15 5.52 -6.40
CA LEU A 17 13.30 4.36 -6.68
C LEU A 17 14.15 3.10 -6.94
N ILE A 18 15.20 3.21 -7.74
CA ILE A 18 16.08 2.08 -8.07
C ILE A 18 16.78 1.57 -6.81
N ILE A 19 17.31 2.47 -5.97
CA ILE A 19 17.93 2.09 -4.69
C ILE A 19 16.91 1.42 -3.78
N PHE A 20 15.70 1.98 -3.68
CA PHE A 20 14.62 1.44 -2.86
C PHE A 20 14.21 0.03 -3.28
N VAL A 21 14.11 -0.22 -4.59
CA VAL A 21 13.79 -1.55 -5.13
C VAL A 21 14.89 -2.55 -4.80
N ASN A 22 16.17 -2.20 -5.04
CA ASN A 22 17.28 -3.10 -4.72
C ASN A 22 17.33 -3.42 -3.21
N PHE A 23 17.23 -2.39 -2.37
CA PHE A 23 17.19 -2.58 -0.92
C PHE A 23 16.02 -3.46 -0.49
N SER A 24 14.85 -3.30 -1.11
CA SER A 24 13.69 -4.12 -0.80
C SER A 24 13.89 -5.59 -1.20
N LEU A 25 14.50 -5.87 -2.35
CA LEU A 25 14.79 -7.23 -2.79
C LEU A 25 15.81 -7.92 -1.86
N ASP A 26 16.87 -7.20 -1.46
CA ASP A 26 17.84 -7.71 -0.50
C ASP A 26 17.21 -7.98 0.87
N PHE A 27 16.32 -7.09 1.31
CA PHE A 27 15.60 -7.27 2.57
C PHE A 27 14.61 -8.44 2.51
N GLU A 28 13.89 -8.60 1.41
CA GLU A 28 12.99 -9.74 1.17
C GLU A 28 13.75 -11.06 1.22
N ASN A 29 14.92 -11.12 0.60
CA ASN A 29 15.78 -12.31 0.61
C ASN A 29 16.25 -12.65 2.02
N GLN A 30 16.68 -11.65 2.80
CA GLN A 30 17.04 -11.87 4.21
C GLN A 30 15.85 -12.38 5.02
N MET A 31 14.65 -11.80 4.85
CA MET A 31 13.45 -12.23 5.54
C MET A 31 13.05 -13.67 5.18
N LYS A 32 13.17 -14.06 3.90
CA LYS A 32 12.94 -15.45 3.47
C LYS A 32 13.95 -16.43 4.05
N GLN A 33 15.22 -16.03 4.13
CA GLN A 33 16.28 -16.84 4.75
C GLN A 33 16.02 -17.05 6.25
N THR A 34 15.69 -15.98 6.98
CA THR A 34 15.31 -16.07 8.39
C THR A 34 14.06 -16.93 8.58
N ALA A 35 13.03 -16.75 7.76
CA ALA A 35 11.80 -17.55 7.83
C ALA A 35 12.03 -19.05 7.56
N SER A 36 12.96 -19.39 6.65
CA SER A 36 13.35 -20.78 6.39
C SER A 36 14.12 -21.41 7.56
N THR A 37 14.79 -20.59 8.37
CA THR A 37 15.61 -21.04 9.50
C THR A 37 14.77 -21.15 10.78
N GLU A 38 13.84 -20.22 10.99
CA GLU A 38 12.98 -20.16 12.18
C GLU A 38 11.60 -20.80 11.98
N PHE A 39 11.32 -21.33 10.78
CA PHE A 39 10.00 -21.85 10.37
C PHE A 39 8.84 -20.86 10.61
N ASN A 40 9.14 -19.56 10.72
CA ASN A 40 8.17 -18.51 10.96
C ASN A 40 7.99 -17.66 9.70
N VAL A 41 6.88 -17.87 9.00
CA VAL A 41 6.54 -17.17 7.75
C VAL A 41 5.79 -15.84 7.97
N ILE A 42 5.42 -15.53 9.22
CA ILE A 42 4.69 -14.30 9.57
C ILE A 42 5.44 -13.03 9.15
N PRO A 43 6.76 -12.87 9.38
CA PRO A 43 7.49 -11.67 9.00
C PRO A 43 7.48 -11.42 7.49
N VAL A 44 7.54 -12.50 6.69
CA VAL A 44 7.52 -12.44 5.23
C VAL A 44 6.15 -11.96 4.74
N LEU A 45 5.06 -12.49 5.30
CA LEU A 45 3.70 -12.05 4.96
C LEU A 45 3.46 -10.57 5.27
N TRP A 46 4.01 -10.07 6.38
CA TRP A 46 3.93 -8.64 6.71
C TRP A 46 4.80 -7.77 5.79
N PHE A 47 5.96 -8.27 5.39
CA PHE A 47 6.80 -7.57 4.41
C PHE A 47 6.08 -7.41 3.07
N ASP A 48 5.41 -8.45 2.59
CA ASP A 48 4.60 -8.42 1.35
C ASP A 48 3.44 -7.41 1.40
N VAL A 49 3.03 -6.97 2.59
CA VAL A 49 2.04 -5.90 2.79
C VAL A 49 2.70 -4.53 2.86
N ILE A 50 3.73 -4.40 3.69
CA ILE A 50 4.37 -3.10 3.98
C ILE A 50 5.10 -2.58 2.74
N HIS A 51 5.82 -3.46 2.02
CA HIS A 51 6.62 -3.10 0.86
C HIS A 51 5.80 -2.39 -0.24
N PRO A 52 4.68 -2.94 -0.76
CA PRO A 52 3.88 -2.27 -1.79
C PRO A 52 3.17 -1.00 -1.30
N ILE A 53 2.78 -0.92 -0.02
CA ILE A 53 2.25 0.32 0.56
C ILE A 53 3.32 1.41 0.53
N LEU A 54 4.54 1.09 0.97
CA LEU A 54 5.65 2.02 1.00
C LEU A 54 6.05 2.47 -0.41
N PHE A 55 5.97 1.57 -1.38
CA PHE A 55 6.15 1.89 -2.80
C PHE A 55 5.05 2.82 -3.33
N GLY A 56 3.78 2.56 -2.99
CA GLY A 56 2.66 3.44 -3.31
C GLY A 56 2.80 4.82 -2.68
N PHE A 57 3.32 4.90 -1.46
CA PHE A 57 3.67 6.16 -0.81
C PHE A 57 4.73 6.91 -1.60
N TYR A 58 5.86 6.25 -1.88
CA TYR A 58 6.95 6.83 -2.66
C TYR A 58 6.46 7.42 -3.98
N LEU A 59 5.63 6.66 -4.70
CA LEU A 59 5.06 7.10 -5.98
C LEU A 59 4.14 8.32 -5.80
N SER A 60 3.33 8.33 -4.74
CA SER A 60 2.47 9.48 -4.42
C SER A 60 3.27 10.75 -4.13
N PHE A 61 4.41 10.66 -3.44
CA PHE A 61 5.28 11.82 -3.20
C PHE A 61 5.81 12.43 -4.51
N ILE A 62 6.02 11.64 -5.57
CA ILE A 62 6.40 12.14 -6.89
C ILE A 62 5.27 12.97 -7.53
N PHE A 63 4.01 12.54 -7.33
CA PHE A 63 2.84 13.16 -7.97
C PHE A 63 2.31 14.39 -7.22
N VAL A 64 2.47 14.47 -5.90
CA VAL A 64 1.96 15.58 -5.10
C VAL A 64 2.78 16.85 -5.33
N LYS A 65 2.29 17.71 -6.23
CA LYS A 65 2.93 18.99 -6.59
C LYS A 65 2.72 20.10 -5.55
N LYS A 66 1.65 20.01 -4.73
CA LYS A 66 1.34 20.97 -3.66
C LYS A 66 0.92 20.21 -2.40
N TRP A 67 1.65 20.44 -1.31
CA TRP A 67 1.36 19.93 0.03
C TRP A 67 0.22 20.72 0.70
N SER A 68 -0.93 20.84 0.03
CA SER A 68 -2.12 21.44 0.63
C SER A 68 -2.94 20.32 1.24
N VAL A 69 -2.95 20.27 2.58
CA VAL A 69 -3.72 19.28 3.33
C VAL A 69 -5.20 19.62 3.17
N LYS A 70 -5.87 18.95 2.23
CA LYS A 70 -7.31 18.99 2.02
C LYS A 70 -7.80 17.56 1.91
N MET A 71 -8.25 17.03 3.03
CA MET A 71 -8.63 15.64 3.16
C MET A 71 -9.88 15.34 2.33
N ASN A 72 -9.77 14.38 1.42
CA ASN A 72 -10.88 13.87 0.63
C ASN A 72 -11.40 12.57 1.24
N ALA A 73 -12.31 12.72 2.21
CA ALA A 73 -12.87 11.60 2.96
C ALA A 73 -13.47 10.51 2.04
N SER A 74 -14.01 10.87 0.88
CA SER A 74 -14.58 9.91 -0.08
C SER A 74 -13.53 8.96 -0.64
N LEU A 75 -12.36 9.46 -1.04
CA LEU A 75 -11.28 8.64 -1.59
C LEU A 75 -10.66 7.73 -0.51
N PHE A 76 -10.53 8.26 0.70
CA PHE A 76 -10.04 7.51 1.85
C PHE A 76 -10.96 6.32 2.19
N TRP A 77 -12.25 6.59 2.38
CA TRP A 77 -13.20 5.56 2.83
C TRP A 77 -13.59 4.57 1.73
N CYS A 78 -13.74 5.00 0.48
CA CYS A 78 -14.19 4.11 -0.60
C CYS A 78 -13.09 3.26 -1.22
N VAL A 79 -11.81 3.64 -1.09
CA VAL A 79 -10.73 2.95 -1.81
C VAL A 79 -9.57 2.59 -0.88
N ALA A 80 -9.06 3.54 -0.08
CA ALA A 80 -7.91 3.26 0.77
C ALA A 80 -8.24 2.23 1.86
N ILE A 81 -9.33 2.43 2.62
CA ILE A 81 -9.75 1.50 3.68
C ILE A 81 -10.02 0.09 3.15
N PRO A 82 -10.87 -0.14 2.12
CA PRO A 82 -11.14 -1.49 1.65
C PRO A 82 -9.90 -2.18 1.07
N CYS A 83 -9.02 -1.46 0.37
CA CYS A 83 -7.76 -2.06 -0.09
C CYS A 83 -6.84 -2.45 1.07
N LEU A 84 -6.77 -1.63 2.12
CA LEU A 84 -5.95 -1.88 3.31
C LEU A 84 -6.51 -3.05 4.13
N VAL A 85 -7.83 -3.16 4.25
CA VAL A 85 -8.51 -4.29 4.91
C VAL A 85 -8.27 -5.59 4.14
N LEU A 86 -8.39 -5.58 2.82
CA LEU A 86 -8.12 -6.76 1.99
C LEU A 86 -6.65 -7.21 2.10
N LEU A 87 -5.73 -6.24 2.17
CA LEU A 87 -4.30 -6.51 2.24
C LEU A 87 -3.86 -6.99 3.63
N CYS A 88 -4.27 -6.30 4.70
CA CYS A 88 -3.92 -6.65 6.07
C CYS A 88 -4.73 -7.84 6.62
N GLY A 89 -5.90 -8.14 6.05
CA GLY A 89 -6.79 -9.18 6.54
C GLY A 89 -6.11 -10.55 6.64
N TYR A 90 -5.42 -10.98 5.59
CA TYR A 90 -4.74 -12.27 5.57
C TYR A 90 -3.58 -12.40 6.59
N PRO A 91 -2.58 -11.50 6.62
CA PRO A 91 -1.52 -11.59 7.61
C PRO A 91 -2.03 -11.42 9.06
N LEU A 92 -3.07 -10.63 9.30
CA LEU A 92 -3.73 -10.56 10.60
C LEU A 92 -4.31 -11.91 11.00
N LEU A 93 -5.07 -12.58 10.12
CA LEU A 93 -5.60 -13.91 10.38
C LEU A 93 -4.47 -14.91 10.67
N ALA A 94 -3.37 -14.86 9.92
CA ALA A 94 -2.21 -15.73 10.13
C ALA A 94 -1.54 -15.49 11.50
N THR A 95 -1.36 -14.22 11.90
CA THR A 95 -0.80 -13.86 13.21
C THR A 95 -1.74 -14.26 14.36
N LEU A 96 -3.04 -14.03 14.23
CA LEU A 96 -4.03 -14.40 15.26
C LEU A 96 -4.15 -15.93 15.40
N SER A 97 -4.01 -16.68 14.30
CA SER A 97 -3.97 -18.13 14.32
C SER A 97 -2.75 -18.68 15.05
N ASN A 98 -1.60 -17.99 14.99
CA ASN A 98 -0.40 -18.36 15.73
C ASN A 98 -0.51 -18.07 17.24
N LEU A 99 -1.37 -17.12 17.62
CA LEU A 99 -1.66 -16.72 19.00
C LEU A 99 -2.76 -17.57 19.67
N ASP A 100 -3.17 -18.71 19.08
CA ASP A 100 -4.27 -19.58 19.56
C ASP A 100 -5.63 -18.87 19.77
N PHE A 101 -5.79 -17.67 19.19
CA PHE A 101 -6.96 -16.82 19.45
C PHE A 101 -8.16 -17.16 18.57
N ILE A 102 -7.96 -17.94 17.49
CA ILE A 102 -9.00 -18.27 16.50
C ILE A 102 -9.15 -19.79 16.40
N PRO A 103 -10.37 -20.34 16.49
CA PRO A 103 -10.61 -21.77 16.33
C PRO A 103 -10.30 -22.25 14.90
N ASP A 104 -9.61 -23.39 14.78
CA ASP A 104 -9.17 -24.03 13.52
C ASP A 104 -10.26 -24.15 12.44
N LYS A 105 -11.53 -24.13 12.83
CA LYS A 105 -12.69 -24.21 11.93
C LYS A 105 -12.86 -22.98 11.02
N MET A 106 -12.19 -21.87 11.29
CA MET A 106 -12.22 -20.68 10.43
C MET A 106 -11.31 -20.80 9.19
N HIS A 107 -10.29 -21.67 9.23
CA HIS A 107 -9.36 -21.87 8.10
C HIS A 107 -10.01 -22.57 6.90
N SER A 108 -11.03 -23.40 7.11
CA SER A 108 -11.72 -24.15 6.04
C SER A 108 -12.87 -23.39 5.37
N LEU A 109 -13.15 -22.15 5.81
CA LEU A 109 -14.22 -21.35 5.21
C LEU A 109 -13.84 -20.95 3.76
N PRO A 110 -14.79 -20.98 2.82
CA PRO A 110 -14.52 -20.54 1.44
C PRO A 110 -14.07 -19.07 1.35
N ILE A 111 -14.37 -18.27 2.38
CA ILE A 111 -13.97 -16.87 2.47
C ILE A 111 -12.46 -16.71 2.76
N SER A 112 -11.85 -17.59 3.56
CA SER A 112 -10.42 -17.51 3.90
C SER A 112 -9.55 -17.93 2.72
N THR A 113 -9.96 -18.97 1.98
CA THR A 113 -9.26 -19.46 0.79
C THR A 113 -9.35 -18.46 -0.36
N TRP A 114 -10.49 -17.79 -0.54
CA TRP A 114 -10.62 -16.68 -1.48
C TRP A 114 -9.75 -15.49 -1.09
N ALA A 115 -9.75 -15.09 0.18
CA ALA A 115 -8.92 -14.00 0.68
C ALA A 115 -7.42 -14.30 0.51
N PHE A 116 -6.99 -15.53 0.78
CA PHE A 116 -5.62 -15.97 0.53
C PHE A 116 -5.24 -15.91 -0.95
N LYS A 117 -6.11 -16.39 -1.83
CA LYS A 117 -5.88 -16.34 -3.28
C LYS A 117 -5.81 -14.90 -3.80
N ALA A 118 -6.72 -14.05 -3.32
CA ALA A 118 -6.74 -12.63 -3.65
C ALA A 118 -5.49 -11.91 -3.15
N PHE A 119 -5.05 -12.23 -1.92
CA PHE A 119 -3.81 -11.74 -1.35
C PHE A 119 -2.61 -12.14 -2.22
N MET A 120 -2.43 -13.44 -2.49
CA MET A 120 -1.28 -13.92 -3.28
C MET A 120 -1.24 -13.35 -4.71
N SER A 121 -2.39 -13.11 -5.34
CA SER A 121 -2.44 -12.63 -6.74
C SER A 121 -2.40 -11.11 -6.87
N TYR A 122 -2.90 -10.36 -5.88
CA TYR A 122 -3.14 -8.92 -6.02
C TYR A 122 -2.60 -8.07 -4.87
N SER A 123 -1.91 -8.65 -3.87
CA SER A 123 -1.34 -7.92 -2.72
C SER A 123 -0.52 -6.71 -3.15
N TYR A 124 0.36 -6.89 -4.14
CA TYR A 124 1.24 -5.84 -4.63
C TYR A 124 0.46 -4.66 -5.24
N VAL A 125 -0.54 -4.97 -6.07
CA VAL A 125 -1.39 -3.96 -6.73
C VAL A 125 -2.25 -3.23 -5.71
N PHE A 126 -2.89 -3.96 -4.79
CA PHE A 126 -3.70 -3.36 -3.74
C PHE A 126 -2.88 -2.53 -2.76
N GLY A 127 -1.66 -2.94 -2.43
CA GLY A 127 -0.75 -2.16 -1.59
C GLY A 127 -0.33 -0.85 -2.25
N ILE A 128 0.02 -0.88 -3.54
CA ILE A 128 0.34 0.35 -4.29
C ILE A 128 -0.88 1.28 -4.34
N ILE A 129 -2.06 0.76 -4.67
CA ILE A 129 -3.30 1.56 -4.74
C ILE A 129 -3.64 2.12 -3.36
N ALA A 130 -3.56 1.33 -2.30
CA ALA A 130 -3.82 1.77 -0.93
C ALA A 130 -2.86 2.89 -0.54
N GLY A 131 -1.56 2.70 -0.76
CA GLY A 131 -0.53 3.70 -0.48
C GLY A 131 -0.74 4.98 -1.27
N LEU A 132 -0.93 4.86 -2.58
CA LEU A 132 -1.20 5.99 -3.47
C LEU A 132 -2.41 6.79 -3.00
N THR A 133 -3.56 6.10 -2.89
CA THR A 133 -4.86 6.68 -2.56
C THR A 133 -4.87 7.32 -1.18
N LEU A 134 -4.14 6.75 -0.21
CA LEU A 134 -4.06 7.31 1.14
C LEU A 134 -3.37 8.68 1.13
N ILE A 135 -2.20 8.80 0.50
CA ILE A 135 -1.51 10.09 0.37
C ILE A 135 -2.33 11.05 -0.50
N LEU A 136 -2.81 10.59 -1.66
CA LEU A 136 -3.65 11.40 -2.56
C LEU A 136 -4.92 11.90 -1.87
N SER A 137 -5.51 11.12 -0.97
CA SER A 137 -6.67 11.53 -0.18
C SER A 137 -6.33 12.70 0.75
N PHE A 138 -5.17 12.69 1.41
CA PHE A 138 -4.74 13.78 2.28
C PHE A 138 -4.38 15.07 1.51
N PHE A 139 -3.85 14.94 0.29
CA PHE A 139 -3.38 16.05 -0.53
C PHE A 139 -4.30 16.38 -1.72
N SER A 140 -5.51 15.82 -1.73
CA SER A 140 -6.47 15.95 -2.82
C SER A 140 -6.98 17.40 -2.91
N THR A 141 -6.47 18.12 -3.90
CA THR A 141 -7.07 19.39 -4.31
C THR A 141 -8.35 19.08 -5.07
N HIS A 142 -9.50 19.05 -4.39
CA HIS A 142 -10.79 19.02 -5.09
C HIS A 142 -10.87 20.25 -6.01
N PRO A 143 -11.09 20.10 -7.34
CA PRO A 143 -11.69 21.17 -8.09
C PRO A 143 -13.09 21.31 -7.52
N THR A 144 -13.29 22.34 -6.71
CA THR A 144 -14.61 22.75 -6.23
C THR A 144 -15.53 22.75 -7.43
N LYS A 145 -16.47 21.80 -7.50
CA LYS A 145 -17.63 21.95 -8.39
C LYS A 145 -18.33 23.21 -7.90
N SER A 146 -18.01 24.34 -8.52
CA SER A 146 -18.86 25.51 -8.58
C SER A 146 -20.14 25.06 -9.26
N LYS A 147 -21.03 24.44 -8.49
CA LYS A 147 -22.42 24.32 -8.88
C LYS A 147 -22.98 25.73 -8.71
N LYS A 148 -22.77 26.56 -9.73
CA LYS A 148 -23.66 27.68 -10.03
C LYS A 148 -25.05 27.05 -10.20
N MET A 149 -25.79 26.95 -9.11
CA MET A 149 -27.23 26.83 -9.16
C MET A 149 -27.72 28.24 -9.54
N ASN A 150 -27.64 28.55 -10.83
CA ASN A 150 -28.36 29.68 -11.38
C ASN A 150 -29.79 29.20 -11.66
N SER A 151 -30.72 30.03 -11.21
CA SER A 151 -32.17 29.90 -11.29
C SER A 151 -32.70 29.40 -12.63
N ARG A 152 -33.73 28.55 -12.55
CA ARG A 152 -35.00 28.68 -13.28
C ARG A 152 -36.05 27.79 -12.64
#